data_AF-A0A656DDA1-F1
#
_entry.id   AF-A0A656DDA1-F1
#
_cell.length_a   1.000
_cell.length_b   1.000
_cell.length_c   1.000
_cell.angle_alpha   90.00
_cell.angle_beta   90.00
_cell.angle_gamma   90.00
#
_symmetry.space_group_name_H-M   'P 1'
#
loop_
_entity.id
_entity.type
_entity.pdbx_description
1 polymer ?
#
loop_
_entity_poly.entity_id
_entity_poly.type
_entity_poly.pdbx_seq_one_letter_code
_entity_poly.pdbx_strand_id
1 'polypeptide(L)'
;QSGHQEYAQIIAWFENGNKIEISDEMPINEFYAELCKVKGLKEIVKKYLKIDENDKYAMATAMEFVLDGLHQFSRIAKDEIDNVSSYKDMVVSIFSSKTREEF
;
A
#
# COMPACT_ATOMS: atom_id res chain seq x y z
N GLN A 1 -16.19 -6.50 -17.07
CA GLN A 1 -15.58 -6.48 -15.74
C GLN A 1 -14.20 -5.87 -15.89
N SER A 2 -14.00 -4.62 -15.49
CA SER A 2 -12.78 -3.84 -15.80
C SER A 2 -11.99 -3.41 -14.56
N GLY A 3 -12.42 -3.82 -13.36
CA GLY A 3 -11.80 -3.41 -12.08
C GLY A 3 -10.34 -3.85 -11.91
N HIS A 4 -9.88 -4.83 -12.70
CA HIS A 4 -8.49 -5.27 -12.67
C HIS A 4 -7.53 -4.21 -13.24
N GLN A 5 -7.96 -3.37 -14.17
CA GLN A 5 -7.11 -2.33 -14.76
C GLN A 5 -6.92 -1.12 -13.84
N GLU A 6 -7.87 -0.84 -12.93
CA GLU A 6 -7.87 0.42 -12.18
C GLU A 6 -6.77 0.44 -11.11
N TYR A 7 -6.53 -0.69 -10.45
CA TYR A 7 -5.45 -0.84 -9.47
C TYR A 7 -4.16 -1.44 -10.05
N ALA A 8 -4.15 -1.79 -11.35
CA ALA A 8 -3.03 -2.49 -11.98
C ALA A 8 -1.70 -1.75 -11.82
N GLN A 9 -1.72 -0.42 -11.83
CA GLN A 9 -0.51 0.38 -11.67
C GLN A 9 0.08 0.27 -10.25
N ILE A 10 -0.78 0.25 -9.23
CA ILE A 10 -0.38 0.09 -7.83
C ILE A 10 0.20 -1.31 -7.63
N ILE A 11 -0.51 -2.33 -8.12
CA ILE A 11 -0.09 -3.74 -8.01
C ILE A 11 1.25 -3.95 -8.72
N ALA A 12 1.38 -3.50 -9.97
CA ALA A 12 2.62 -3.60 -10.73
C ALA A 12 3.79 -2.84 -10.06
N TRP A 13 3.51 -1.76 -9.32
CA TRP A 13 4.55 -1.07 -8.56
C TRP A 13 5.16 -1.99 -7.49
N PHE A 14 4.34 -2.72 -6.74
CA PHE A 14 4.83 -3.71 -5.77
C PHE A 14 5.46 -4.93 -6.45
N GLU A 15 4.89 -5.45 -7.54
CA GLU A 15 5.46 -6.57 -8.31
C GLU A 15 6.85 -6.29 -8.89
N ASN A 16 7.18 -5.02 -9.10
CA ASN A 16 8.54 -4.59 -9.47
C ASN A 16 9.53 -4.58 -8.29
N GLY A 17 9.16 -5.13 -7.14
CA GLY A 17 10.01 -5.25 -5.96
C GLY A 17 10.06 -4.00 -5.07
N ASN A 18 9.21 -3.00 -5.32
CA ASN A 18 9.12 -1.85 -4.44
C ASN A 18 8.36 -2.20 -3.15
N LYS A 19 8.67 -1.46 -2.08
CA LYS A 19 7.98 -1.57 -0.79
C LYS A 19 7.84 -0.21 -0.14
N ILE A 20 6.88 -0.09 0.77
CA ILE A 20 6.77 1.03 1.70
C ILE A 20 6.62 0.50 3.12
N GLU A 21 7.10 1.28 4.10
CA GLU A 21 6.95 1.00 5.52
C GLU A 21 6.33 2.22 6.18
N ILE A 22 5.18 2.04 6.84
CA ILE A 22 4.43 3.11 7.49
C ILE A 22 4.12 2.74 8.93
N SER A 23 3.96 3.73 9.81
CA SER A 23 3.61 3.53 11.22
C SER A 23 2.71 4.66 11.71
N ASP A 24 1.85 4.35 12.68
CA ASP A 24 0.98 5.32 13.35
C ASP A 24 1.77 6.40 14.10
N GLU A 25 3.04 6.14 14.41
CA GLU A 25 3.93 7.09 15.10
C GLU A 25 4.63 8.05 14.13
N MET A 26 4.49 7.86 12.81
CA MET A 26 5.13 8.73 11.81
C MET A 26 4.53 10.14 11.82
N PRO A 27 5.36 11.19 11.69
CA PRO A 27 4.87 12.53 11.41
C PRO A 27 4.05 12.52 10.10
N ILE A 28 2.91 13.21 10.08
CA ILE A 28 1.97 13.18 8.94
C ILE A 28 2.62 13.50 7.59
N ASN A 29 3.64 14.36 7.55
CA ASN A 29 4.36 14.68 6.31
C ASN A 29 5.19 13.51 5.80
N GLU A 30 5.80 12.73 6.69
CA GLU A 30 6.58 11.54 6.35
C GLU A 30 5.66 10.39 5.93
N PHE A 31 4.60 10.15 6.71
CA PHE A 31 3.55 9.19 6.38
C PHE A 31 2.94 9.43 5.00
N TYR A 32 2.55 10.68 4.72
CA TYR A 32 2.03 11.06 3.41
C TYR A 32 3.07 10.93 2.29
N ALA A 33 4.32 11.34 2.54
CA ALA A 33 5.39 11.24 1.55
C ALA A 33 5.71 9.79 1.19
N GLU A 34 5.68 8.89 2.17
CA GLU A 34 5.89 7.46 1.98
C GLU A 34 4.80 6.86 1.09
N LEU A 35 3.54 7.14 1.39
CA LEU A 35 2.39 6.70 0.58
C LEU A 35 2.43 7.27 -0.84
N CYS A 36 2.92 8.50 -1.03
CA CYS A 36 3.09 9.11 -2.35
C CYS A 36 4.14 8.42 -3.24
N LYS A 37 5.01 7.56 -2.68
CA LYS A 37 5.95 6.76 -3.50
C LYS A 37 5.21 5.73 -4.35
N VAL A 38 4.05 5.27 -3.90
CA VAL A 38 3.27 4.23 -4.58
C VAL A 38 2.58 4.82 -5.81
N LYS A 39 3.06 4.43 -6.99
CA LYS A 39 2.57 4.97 -8.26
C LYS A 39 1.09 4.63 -8.49
N GLY A 40 0.27 5.64 -8.76
CA GLY A 40 -1.16 5.50 -9.03
C GLY A 40 -2.05 5.55 -7.79
N LEU A 41 -1.49 5.49 -6.57
CA LEU A 41 -2.27 5.42 -5.34
C LEU A 41 -3.04 6.71 -5.06
N LYS A 42 -2.37 7.86 -5.16
CA LYS A 42 -2.99 9.17 -4.93
C LYS A 42 -4.08 9.45 -5.97
N GLU A 43 -3.84 9.09 -7.22
CA GLU A 43 -4.78 9.28 -8.33
C GLU A 43 -6.08 8.51 -8.11
N ILE A 44 -5.99 7.28 -7.60
CA ILE A 44 -7.14 6.45 -7.27
C ILE A 44 -7.97 7.08 -6.14
N VAL A 45 -7.32 7.50 -5.06
CA VAL A 45 -8.02 8.17 -3.95
C VAL A 45 -8.75 9.43 -4.43
N LYS A 46 -8.08 10.27 -5.21
CA LYS A 46 -8.70 11.48 -5.79
C LYS A 46 -9.90 11.16 -6.67
N LYS A 47 -9.79 10.13 -7.51
CA LYS A 47 -10.84 9.76 -8.48
C LYS A 47 -12.11 9.24 -7.79
N TYR A 48 -11.98 8.37 -6.78
CA TYR A 48 -13.13 7.68 -6.20
C TYR A 48 -13.61 8.25 -4.87
N LEU A 49 -12.69 8.68 -4.01
CA LEU A 49 -13.03 9.12 -2.65
C LEU A 49 -13.24 10.64 -2.55
N LYS A 50 -12.85 11.40 -3.59
CA LYS A 50 -13.06 12.85 -3.71
C LYS A 50 -12.58 13.64 -2.48
N ILE A 51 -11.45 13.22 -1.90
CA ILE A 51 -10.83 13.86 -0.74
C ILE A 51 -10.19 15.19 -1.16
N ASP A 52 -10.28 16.21 -0.31
CA ASP A 52 -9.56 17.48 -0.48
C ASP A 52 -8.04 17.24 -0.40
N GLU A 53 -7.29 17.70 -1.40
CA GLU A 53 -5.84 17.52 -1.43
C GLU A 53 -5.09 18.31 -0.36
N ASN A 54 -5.72 19.36 0.19
CA ASN A 54 -5.14 20.15 1.27
C ASN A 54 -5.26 19.43 2.62
N ASP A 55 -6.20 18.50 2.75
CA ASP A 55 -6.33 17.66 3.94
C ASP A 55 -5.40 16.44 3.82
N LYS A 56 -4.15 16.63 4.23
CA LYS A 56 -3.13 15.57 4.22
C LYS A 56 -3.52 14.37 5.08
N TYR A 57 -4.22 14.58 6.19
CA TYR A 57 -4.65 13.49 7.08
C TYR A 57 -5.68 12.62 6.35
N ALA A 58 -6.76 13.23 5.86
CA ALA A 58 -7.79 12.49 5.13
C ALA A 58 -7.21 11.81 3.88
N MET A 59 -6.33 12.49 3.14
CA MET A 59 -5.72 11.94 1.94
C MET A 59 -4.82 10.74 2.27
N ALA A 60 -3.96 10.86 3.27
CA ALA A 60 -3.04 9.78 3.63
C ALA A 60 -3.79 8.56 4.18
N THR A 61 -4.76 8.76 5.08
CA THR A 61 -5.61 7.67 5.59
C THR A 61 -6.41 7.00 4.47
N ALA A 62 -6.91 7.76 3.49
CA ALA A 62 -7.58 7.19 2.34
C ALA A 62 -6.64 6.37 1.43
N MET A 63 -5.38 6.78 1.30
CA MET A 63 -4.36 6.04 0.55
C MET A 63 -4.02 4.71 1.25
N GLU A 64 -3.81 4.75 2.58
CA GLU A 64 -3.61 3.54 3.38
C GLU A 64 -4.83 2.59 3.28
N PHE A 65 -6.04 3.11 3.40
CA PHE A 65 -7.27 2.33 3.26
C PHE A 65 -7.35 1.58 1.93
N VAL A 66 -6.91 2.20 0.83
CA VAL A 66 -6.85 1.52 -0.48
C VAL A 66 -5.83 0.39 -0.47
N LEU A 67 -4.65 0.57 0.14
CA LEU A 67 -3.63 -0.48 0.24
C LEU A 67 -4.11 -1.65 1.11
N ASP A 68 -4.76 -1.37 2.24
CA ASP A 68 -5.37 -2.40 3.07
C ASP A 68 -6.46 -3.16 2.33
N GLY A 69 -7.30 -2.47 1.54
CA GLY A 69 -8.26 -3.12 0.65
C GLY A 69 -7.57 -4.08 -0.34
N LEU A 70 -6.49 -3.65 -0.99
CA LEU A 70 -5.72 -4.50 -1.90
C LEU A 70 -5.11 -5.71 -1.18
N HIS A 71 -4.62 -5.53 0.04
CA HIS A 71 -4.12 -6.61 0.87
C HIS A 71 -5.23 -7.63 1.17
N GLN A 72 -6.40 -7.16 1.61
CA GLN A 72 -7.54 -8.02 1.98
C GLN A 72 -8.09 -8.85 0.82
N PHE A 73 -7.95 -8.39 -0.42
CA PHE A 73 -8.29 -9.14 -1.63
C PHE A 73 -7.11 -9.90 -2.25
N SER A 74 -6.06 -10.10 -1.47
CA SER A 74 -4.84 -10.81 -1.87
C SER A 74 -4.28 -10.29 -3.20
N ARG A 75 -4.15 -8.97 -3.32
CA ARG A 75 -3.47 -8.31 -4.46
C ARG A 75 -2.05 -7.86 -4.12
N ILE A 76 -1.79 -7.50 -2.87
CA ILE A 76 -0.47 -7.15 -2.32
C ILE A 76 -0.27 -7.79 -0.94
N ALA A 77 0.96 -7.93 -0.48
CA ALA A 77 1.26 -8.39 0.87
C ALA A 77 1.40 -7.22 1.85
N LYS A 78 1.07 -7.49 3.12
CA LYS A 78 1.31 -6.63 4.28
C LYS A 78 1.89 -7.49 5.39
N ASP A 79 3.00 -7.05 5.97
CA ASP A 79 3.47 -7.55 7.26
C ASP A 79 3.28 -6.44 8.31
N GLU A 80 3.01 -6.81 9.55
CA GLU A 80 2.90 -5.88 10.66
C GLU A 80 3.80 -6.35 11.80
N ILE A 81 4.77 -5.51 12.18
CA ILE A 81 5.74 -5.78 13.26
C ILE A 81 5.88 -4.50 14.07
N ASP A 82 5.68 -4.56 15.38
CA ASP A 82 5.85 -3.43 16.31
C ASP A 82 5.16 -2.12 15.85
N ASN A 83 3.89 -2.19 15.40
CA ASN A 83 3.12 -1.06 14.84
C ASN A 83 3.70 -0.44 13.56
N VAL A 84 4.56 -1.18 12.85
CA VAL A 84 5.04 -0.83 11.51
C VAL A 84 4.40 -1.77 10.50
N SER A 85 3.64 -1.20 9.57
CA SER A 85 3.06 -1.88 8.42
C SER A 85 4.00 -1.80 7.21
N SER A 86 4.38 -2.96 6.67
CA SER A 86 5.20 -3.07 5.46
C SER A 86 4.38 -3.64 4.30
N TYR A 87 4.09 -2.82 3.29
CA TYR A 87 3.43 -3.26 2.06
C TYR A 87 4.44 -3.64 0.99
N LYS A 88 4.25 -4.80 0.35
CA LYS A 88 5.22 -5.41 -0.58
C LYS A 88 4.56 -6.37 -1.57
N ASP A 89 5.37 -6.89 -2.48
CA ASP A 89 4.95 -7.93 -3.42
C ASP A 89 4.41 -9.19 -2.72
N MET A 90 3.29 -9.69 -3.23
CA MET A 90 2.61 -10.87 -2.68
C MET A 90 3.30 -12.19 -3.00
N VAL A 91 3.84 -12.34 -4.20
CA VAL A 91 4.40 -13.62 -4.65
C VAL A 91 5.71 -13.86 -3.90
N VAL A 92 6.58 -12.86 -3.88
CA VAL A 92 7.86 -12.87 -3.16
C VAL A 92 7.66 -13.05 -1.66
N SER A 93 6.60 -12.48 -1.08
CA SER A 93 6.31 -12.67 0.35
C SER A 93 5.98 -14.13 0.69
N ILE A 94 5.20 -14.82 -0.15
CA ILE A 94 4.83 -16.23 0.05
C ILE A 94 6.05 -17.15 -0.07
N PHE A 95 6.95 -16.88 -1.02
CA PHE A 95 8.19 -17.65 -1.13
C PHE A 95 9.12 -17.41 0.06
N SER A 96 9.23 -16.15 0.52
CA SER A 96 10.08 -15.79 1.66
C SER A 96 9.58 -16.37 2.98
N SER A 97 8.26 -16.45 3.20
CA SER A 97 7.69 -17.06 4.40
C SER A 97 7.92 -18.56 4.45
N LYS A 98 7.69 -19.28 3.34
CA LYS A 98 7.93 -20.74 3.26
C LYS A 98 9.38 -21.11 3.57
N THR A 99 10.34 -20.36 3.02
CA THR A 99 11.76 -20.62 3.29
C THR A 99 12.14 -20.39 4.75
N ARG A 100 11.42 -19.53 5.49
CA ARG A 100 11.69 -19.26 6.91
C ARG A 100 11.18 -20.36 7.85
N GLU A 101 10.18 -21.13 7.45
CA GLU A 101 9.60 -22.23 8.25
C GLU A 101 10.35 -23.57 8.10
N GLU A 102 11.25 -23.68 7.13
CA GLU A 102 12.07 -24.88 6.87
C GLU A 102 13.44 -24.86 7.60
N PHE A 103 13.69 -23.86 8.46
CA PHE A 103 14.88 -23.72 9.32
C PHE A 103 14.49 -23.42 10.77
#